data_AF-A0A1X6NCN9-F1
#
_entry.id   AF-A0A1X6NCN9-F1
#
_cell.length_a   1.000
_cell.length_b   1.000
_cell.length_c   1.000
_cell.angle_alpha   90.00
_cell.angle_beta   90.00
_cell.angle_gamma   90.00
#
_symmetry.space_group_name_H-M   'P 1'
#
loop_
_entity.id
_entity.type
_entity.pdbx_description
1 polymer ?
#
loop_
_entity_poly.entity_id
_entity_poly.type
_entity_poly.pdbx_seq_one_letter_code
_entity_poly.pdbx_strand_id
1 'polypeptide(L)'
;MPPIQPGGERAAGPPPDVVCMQAEPSPAQQAQHAGLAPFLRDRYPAVKAQHPGEGRRKWRLRAADAFWALPPDAKTASLSAGAADADEDAEFVCDDDPLDAASTDAPGLGILVRTDFSNDQAWHAFRSRLQEGEAEFAPARAPAGDAMEEDAAGSASGNTPAPTADDDAMNADDDDDEEDEGPPAIFSVIDPSPADRPRWTGLSNLAALRLLNDVDVRRAPRPDPGAKRIRPPNRLVDHDGWQEVYAGKTVWIYDARSNADQCVRLVGQQSGPYGTATADSWRARVSHVCELQVNLATGAMTIDFGGLDRWDYEERVRNMEEAMRPAN
;
A
#
# COMPACT_ATOMS: atom_id res chain seq x y z
N MET A 1 9.48 44.15 52.02
CA MET A 1 9.76 44.67 50.67
C MET A 1 10.30 43.52 49.83
N PRO A 2 9.85 43.34 48.58
CA PRO A 2 8.58 42.71 48.22
C PRO A 2 8.83 41.37 47.46
N PRO A 3 7.90 40.77 46.70
CA PRO A 3 7.38 39.42 46.95
C PRO A 3 7.88 38.36 45.95
N ILE A 4 7.84 37.09 46.36
CA ILE A 4 8.00 35.94 45.46
C ILE A 4 6.68 35.76 44.70
N GLN A 5 6.68 35.99 43.39
CA GLN A 5 5.54 35.69 42.53
C GLN A 5 5.52 34.20 42.11
N PRO A 6 4.33 33.59 42.02
CA PRO A 6 4.15 32.17 41.74
C PRO A 6 4.28 31.86 40.23
N GLY A 7 4.54 30.58 39.94
CA GLY A 7 4.80 30.04 38.62
C GLY A 7 3.73 30.38 37.60
N GLY A 8 4.18 30.86 36.44
CA GLY A 8 3.37 30.92 35.24
C GLY A 8 3.27 29.53 34.61
N GLU A 9 2.07 28.95 34.66
CA GLU A 9 1.64 27.87 33.79
C GLU A 9 1.91 28.25 32.33
N ARG A 10 2.82 27.53 31.67
CA ARG A 10 2.81 27.46 30.21
C ARG A 10 1.70 26.47 29.85
N ALA A 11 0.59 27.02 29.37
CA ALA A 11 -0.43 26.25 28.67
C ALA A 11 0.26 25.41 27.59
N ALA A 12 0.20 24.08 27.75
CA ALA A 12 0.57 23.16 26.71
C ALA A 12 -0.42 23.36 25.55
N GLY A 13 0.07 23.88 24.44
CA GLY A 13 -0.69 23.85 23.18
C GLY A 13 -0.98 22.40 22.79
N PRO A 14 -2.01 22.17 21.96
CA PRO A 14 -2.34 20.83 21.48
C PRO A 14 -1.11 20.20 20.78
N PRO A 15 -0.95 18.87 20.85
CA PRO A 15 0.15 18.20 20.15
C PRO A 15 0.03 18.51 18.65
N PRO A 16 1.16 18.73 17.95
CA PRO A 16 1.12 18.94 16.51
C PRO A 16 0.52 17.72 15.84
N ASP A 17 -0.38 17.96 14.89
CA ASP A 17 -0.91 16.97 13.96
C ASP A 17 0.21 16.05 13.49
N VAL A 18 -0.05 14.74 13.55
CA VAL A 18 0.82 13.71 12.98
C VAL A 18 0.77 13.90 11.47
N VAL A 19 1.59 14.82 10.97
CA VAL A 19 1.96 14.89 9.57
C VAL A 19 2.50 13.51 9.23
N CYS A 20 1.82 12.85 8.31
CA CYS A 20 2.21 11.58 7.73
C CYS A 20 3.62 11.76 7.15
N MET A 21 4.64 11.48 7.95
CA MET A 21 6.03 11.49 7.50
C MET A 21 6.17 10.26 6.62
N GLN A 22 5.98 10.49 5.31
CA GLN A 22 6.57 9.63 4.31
C GLN A 22 8.03 9.43 4.71
N ALA A 23 8.44 8.17 4.90
CA ALA A 23 9.83 7.88 5.14
C ALA A 23 10.62 8.41 3.94
N GLU A 24 11.33 9.53 4.13
CA GLU A 24 12.17 10.07 3.08
C GLU A 24 13.20 8.99 2.72
N PRO A 25 13.35 8.65 1.42
CA PRO A 25 14.34 7.68 1.00
C PRO A 25 15.72 8.14 1.47
N SER A 26 16.51 7.22 2.02
CA SER A 26 17.86 7.49 2.48
C SER A 26 18.66 8.25 1.41
N PRO A 27 19.59 9.14 1.78
CA PRO A 27 20.43 9.88 0.81
C PRO A 27 21.17 8.96 -0.20
N ALA A 28 21.43 7.70 0.18
CA ALA A 28 21.98 6.69 -0.71
C ALA A 28 20.97 6.13 -1.75
N GLN A 29 19.68 6.14 -1.43
CA GLN A 29 18.57 5.78 -2.33
C GLN A 29 18.23 6.95 -3.28
N GLN A 30 18.29 8.20 -2.81
CA GLN A 30 18.06 9.38 -3.65
C GLN A 30 19.11 9.56 -4.76
N ALA A 31 20.35 9.10 -4.55
CA ALA A 31 21.45 9.28 -5.50
C ALA A 31 21.41 8.38 -6.75
N GLN A 32 20.43 7.47 -6.90
CA GLN A 32 20.35 6.51 -8.02
C GLN A 32 19.08 6.61 -8.88
N HIS A 33 18.14 7.51 -8.56
CA HIS A 33 16.88 7.67 -9.28
C HIS A 33 17.01 8.68 -10.43
N ALA A 34 17.48 8.21 -11.60
CA ALA A 34 17.04 8.84 -12.84
C ALA A 34 15.62 8.35 -13.13
N GLY A 35 14.62 8.99 -12.50
CA GLY A 35 13.20 8.67 -12.64
C GLY A 35 12.65 9.06 -14.01
N LEU A 36 11.46 8.56 -14.35
CA LEU A 36 10.74 8.78 -15.60
C LEU A 36 10.18 10.20 -15.72
N ALA A 37 10.15 10.98 -14.62
CA ALA A 37 9.54 12.29 -14.55
C ALA A 37 9.93 13.26 -15.68
N PRO A 38 11.22 13.42 -16.07
CA PRO A 38 11.59 14.28 -17.19
C PRO A 38 10.94 13.85 -18.52
N PHE A 39 10.81 12.55 -18.76
CA PHE A 39 10.14 12.01 -19.95
C PHE A 39 8.62 12.19 -19.89
N LEU A 40 8.03 12.06 -18.71
CA LEU A 40 6.60 12.28 -18.51
C LEU A 40 6.22 13.74 -18.78
N ARG A 41 7.05 14.71 -18.37
CA ARG A 41 6.80 16.14 -18.56
C ARG A 41 6.49 16.50 -20.02
N ASP A 42 7.21 15.89 -20.97
CA ASP A 42 7.02 16.12 -22.40
C ASP A 42 5.91 15.25 -23.01
N ARG A 43 5.77 14.01 -22.54
CA ARG A 43 4.93 13.00 -23.22
C ARG A 43 3.52 12.87 -22.66
N TYR A 44 3.36 13.09 -21.36
CA TYR A 44 2.12 12.84 -20.62
C TYR A 44 0.94 13.67 -21.11
N PRO A 45 1.05 15.00 -21.35
CA PRO A 45 -0.10 15.80 -21.80
C PRO A 45 -0.67 15.31 -23.13
N ALA A 46 0.20 14.89 -24.05
CA ALA A 46 -0.21 14.35 -25.34
C ALA A 46 -0.91 12.98 -25.20
N VAL A 47 -0.47 12.14 -24.27
CA VAL A 47 -1.10 10.83 -23.98
C VAL A 47 -2.48 11.04 -23.35
N LYS A 48 -2.58 11.91 -22.34
CA LYS A 48 -3.84 12.28 -21.68
C LYS A 48 -4.88 12.80 -22.68
N ALA A 49 -4.47 13.67 -23.60
CA ALA A 49 -5.34 14.19 -24.65
C ALA A 49 -5.84 13.11 -25.64
N GLN A 50 -5.05 12.06 -25.90
CA GLN A 50 -5.42 10.96 -26.79
C GLN A 50 -6.32 9.91 -26.11
N HIS A 51 -6.23 9.79 -24.79
CA HIS A 51 -6.91 8.75 -24.00
C HIS A 51 -7.74 9.35 -22.85
N PRO A 52 -8.70 10.25 -23.14
CA PRO A 52 -9.47 10.90 -22.07
C PRO A 52 -10.22 9.87 -21.22
N GLY A 53 -10.15 10.00 -19.90
CA GLY A 53 -10.87 9.16 -18.93
C GLY A 53 -10.17 7.87 -18.48
N GLU A 54 -8.95 7.56 -18.94
CA GLU A 54 -8.24 6.34 -18.50
C GLU A 54 -7.56 6.46 -17.12
N GLY A 55 -7.26 7.68 -16.66
CA GLY A 55 -6.64 7.96 -15.36
C GLY A 55 -5.12 8.03 -15.38
N ARG A 56 -4.54 8.63 -14.32
CA ARG A 56 -3.10 8.90 -14.18
C ARG A 56 -2.22 7.67 -14.39
N ARG A 57 -2.49 6.53 -13.74
CA ARG A 57 -1.60 5.35 -13.81
C ARG A 57 -1.53 4.78 -15.22
N LYS A 58 -2.66 4.73 -15.94
CA LYS A 58 -2.69 4.27 -17.33
C LYS A 58 -1.95 5.21 -18.27
N TRP A 59 -2.13 6.52 -18.12
CA TRP A 59 -1.40 7.49 -18.94
C TRP A 59 0.11 7.41 -18.72
N ARG A 60 0.56 7.26 -17.47
CA ARG A 60 1.99 7.02 -17.15
C ARG A 60 2.50 5.73 -17.78
N LEU A 61 1.74 4.64 -17.74
CA LEU A 61 2.11 3.37 -18.38
C LEU A 61 2.26 3.50 -19.90
N ARG A 62 1.34 4.18 -20.57
CA ARG A 62 1.46 4.45 -22.02
C ARG A 62 2.68 5.32 -22.35
N ALA A 63 2.97 6.32 -21.52
CA ALA A 63 4.19 7.10 -21.67
C ALA A 63 5.44 6.23 -21.43
N ALA A 64 5.45 5.38 -20.40
CA ALA A 64 6.54 4.44 -20.14
C ALA A 64 6.78 3.48 -21.32
N ASP A 65 5.73 2.97 -21.97
CA ASP A 65 5.89 2.13 -23.17
C ASP A 65 6.57 2.89 -24.33
N ALA A 66 6.27 4.19 -24.48
CA ALA A 66 6.97 5.03 -25.45
C ALA A 66 8.46 5.22 -25.09
N PHE A 67 8.80 5.33 -23.80
CA PHE A 67 10.18 5.34 -23.34
C PHE A 67 10.90 4.02 -23.65
N TRP A 68 10.24 2.87 -23.40
CA TRP A 68 10.84 1.56 -23.65
C TRP A 68 11.11 1.30 -25.13
N ALA A 69 10.33 1.90 -26.03
CA ALA A 69 10.52 1.85 -27.48
C ALA A 69 11.69 2.72 -28.00
N LEU A 70 12.27 3.61 -27.19
CA LEU A 70 13.41 4.42 -27.60
C LEU A 70 14.69 3.60 -27.74
N PRO A 71 15.63 4.01 -28.62
CA PRO A 71 16.97 3.43 -28.63
C PRO A 71 17.75 3.77 -27.34
N PRO A 72 18.78 2.97 -26.98
CA PRO A 72 19.51 3.10 -25.70
C PRO A 72 20.05 4.50 -25.39
N ASP A 73 20.63 5.17 -26.39
CA ASP A 73 21.23 6.50 -26.23
C ASP A 73 20.15 7.57 -26.00
N ALA A 74 19.00 7.44 -26.68
CA ALA A 74 17.88 8.35 -26.52
C ALA A 74 17.22 8.21 -25.14
N LYS A 75 17.14 7.00 -24.57
CA LYS A 75 16.66 6.79 -23.19
C LYS A 75 17.47 7.62 -22.20
N THR A 76 18.80 7.51 -22.27
CA THR A 76 19.69 8.26 -21.37
C THR A 76 19.57 9.77 -21.57
N ALA A 77 19.51 10.25 -22.81
CA ALA A 77 19.33 11.66 -23.10
C ALA A 77 18.00 12.20 -22.54
N SER A 78 16.90 11.46 -22.73
CA SER A 78 15.56 11.87 -22.31
C SER A 78 15.39 12.04 -20.80
N LEU A 79 16.16 11.29 -20.00
CA LEU A 79 16.10 11.36 -18.53
C LEU A 79 17.15 12.31 -17.94
N SER A 80 18.11 12.79 -18.75
CA SER A 80 19.15 13.73 -18.31
C SER A 80 18.75 15.20 -18.53
N ALA A 81 17.64 15.45 -19.24
CA ALA A 81 17.32 16.76 -19.79
C ALA A 81 16.61 17.73 -18.83
N GLY A 82 16.24 17.35 -17.60
CA GLY A 82 15.33 18.19 -16.81
C GLY A 82 15.31 17.98 -15.30
N ALA A 83 16.47 18.05 -14.64
CA ALA A 83 16.62 17.84 -13.19
C ALA A 83 16.48 19.12 -12.32
N ALA A 84 15.66 20.10 -12.67
CA ALA A 84 15.71 21.42 -12.02
C ALA A 84 14.45 21.93 -11.31
N ASP A 85 13.26 21.37 -11.54
CA ASP A 85 12.04 21.80 -10.83
C ASP A 85 11.44 20.62 -10.06
N ALA A 86 10.98 20.90 -8.84
CA ALA A 86 10.21 19.94 -8.07
C ALA A 86 8.93 19.64 -8.86
N ASP A 87 8.82 18.44 -9.41
CA ASP A 87 7.67 17.96 -10.18
C ASP A 87 6.42 17.71 -9.30
N GLU A 88 6.39 18.27 -8.08
CA GLU A 88 5.33 18.05 -7.09
C GLU A 88 3.95 18.50 -7.59
N ASP A 89 3.91 19.57 -8.40
CA ASP A 89 2.68 20.10 -9.00
C ASP A 89 2.43 19.62 -10.44
N ALA A 90 3.23 18.67 -10.94
CA ALA A 90 3.08 18.21 -12.32
C ALA A 90 1.80 17.39 -12.51
N GLU A 91 1.15 17.52 -13.67
CA GLU A 91 -0.10 16.78 -13.97
C GLU A 91 0.06 15.26 -13.79
N PHE A 92 1.23 14.70 -14.14
CA PHE A 92 1.50 13.26 -13.97
C PHE A 92 1.69 12.81 -12.52
N VAL A 93 1.69 13.75 -11.56
CA VAL A 93 1.70 13.51 -10.11
C VAL A 93 0.30 13.76 -9.54
N CYS A 94 -0.32 14.90 -9.87
CA CYS A 94 -1.55 15.35 -9.22
C CYS A 94 -2.87 14.95 -9.91
N ASP A 95 -2.85 14.50 -11.16
CA ASP A 95 -4.08 14.08 -11.85
C ASP A 95 -4.75 12.91 -11.11
N ASP A 96 -6.08 12.90 -11.07
CA ASP A 96 -6.85 11.82 -10.46
C ASP A 96 -6.68 10.48 -11.20
N ASP A 97 -6.73 9.38 -10.45
CA ASP A 97 -6.89 8.03 -10.98
C ASP A 97 -8.17 7.36 -10.44
N PRO A 98 -8.92 6.62 -11.29
CA PRO A 98 -10.12 5.88 -10.89
C PRO A 98 -9.95 4.93 -9.68
N LEU A 99 -8.72 4.50 -9.37
CA LEU A 99 -8.45 3.61 -8.25
C LEU A 99 -7.71 4.30 -7.08
N ASP A 100 -7.54 5.63 -7.07
CA ASP A 100 -6.79 6.30 -6.00
C ASP A 100 -7.38 6.05 -4.60
N ALA A 101 -8.71 6.09 -4.46
CA ALA A 101 -9.39 5.74 -3.22
C ALA A 101 -9.11 4.29 -2.73
N ALA A 102 -8.83 3.38 -3.66
CA ALA A 102 -8.50 1.98 -3.36
C ALA A 102 -6.98 1.73 -3.27
N SER A 103 -6.14 2.73 -3.59
CA SER A 103 -4.68 2.59 -3.58
C SER A 103 -3.99 3.68 -2.76
N THR A 104 -3.88 4.87 -3.32
CA THR A 104 -3.07 5.98 -2.82
C THR A 104 -3.67 6.52 -1.53
N ASP A 105 -4.98 6.74 -1.56
CA ASP A 105 -5.74 7.36 -0.46
C ASP A 105 -6.39 6.32 0.45
N ALA A 106 -6.28 5.04 0.11
CA ALA A 106 -6.81 3.95 0.93
C ALA A 106 -6.25 4.04 2.37
N PRO A 107 -6.94 3.55 3.40
CA PRO A 107 -6.34 3.42 4.72
C PRO A 107 -5.23 2.35 4.73
N GLY A 108 -4.43 2.33 5.79
CA GLY A 108 -3.41 1.31 6.03
C GLY A 108 -2.11 1.45 5.24
N LEU A 109 -1.17 0.56 5.56
CA LEU A 109 0.22 0.58 5.07
C LEU A 109 0.38 -0.23 3.77
N GLY A 110 -0.41 -1.29 3.62
CA GLY A 110 -0.40 -2.17 2.44
C GLY A 110 -1.79 -2.35 1.84
N ILE A 111 -1.83 -2.92 0.64
CA ILE A 111 -3.07 -3.27 -0.06
C ILE A 111 -3.10 -4.78 -0.26
N LEU A 112 -4.15 -5.44 0.22
CA LEU A 112 -4.42 -6.85 -0.06
C LEU A 112 -5.49 -6.97 -1.14
N VAL A 113 -5.15 -7.62 -2.24
CA VAL A 113 -6.04 -7.83 -3.39
C VAL A 113 -6.50 -9.27 -3.44
N ARG A 114 -7.81 -9.49 -3.42
CA ARG A 114 -8.39 -10.80 -3.71
C ARG A 114 -8.51 -11.01 -5.21
N THR A 115 -7.83 -12.04 -5.72
CA THR A 115 -7.80 -12.39 -7.16
C THR A 115 -8.42 -13.76 -7.46
N ASP A 116 -8.71 -14.55 -6.43
CA ASP A 116 -9.45 -15.80 -6.54
C ASP A 116 -10.74 -15.77 -5.72
N PHE A 117 -11.83 -16.18 -6.37
CA PHE A 117 -13.19 -16.15 -5.83
C PHE A 117 -13.82 -17.55 -5.78
N SER A 118 -13.00 -18.61 -5.86
CA SER A 118 -13.49 -19.98 -5.96
C SER A 118 -13.93 -20.56 -4.61
N ASN A 119 -13.44 -20.00 -3.50
CA ASN A 119 -13.70 -20.50 -2.15
C ASN A 119 -13.89 -19.36 -1.13
N ASP A 120 -15.13 -18.94 -0.93
CA ASP A 120 -15.46 -17.89 0.05
C ASP A 120 -15.19 -18.33 1.50
N GLN A 121 -15.33 -19.61 1.83
CA GLN A 121 -15.04 -20.11 3.18
C GLN A 121 -13.56 -19.93 3.55
N ALA A 122 -12.65 -20.29 2.63
CA ALA A 122 -11.22 -20.13 2.83
C ALA A 122 -10.81 -18.65 2.87
N TRP A 123 -11.50 -17.80 2.11
CA TRP A 123 -11.34 -16.35 2.18
C TRP A 123 -11.75 -15.77 3.53
N HIS A 124 -12.92 -16.13 4.05
CA HIS A 124 -13.38 -15.66 5.36
C HIS A 124 -12.47 -16.14 6.49
N ALA A 125 -12.00 -17.39 6.44
CA ALA A 125 -11.03 -17.91 7.42
C ALA A 125 -9.70 -17.13 7.37
N PHE A 126 -9.23 -16.77 6.17
CA PHE A 126 -8.06 -15.93 5.99
C PHE A 126 -8.30 -14.52 6.56
N ARG A 127 -9.44 -13.90 6.26
CA ARG A 127 -9.79 -12.55 6.74
C ARG A 127 -9.90 -12.49 8.26
N SER A 128 -10.51 -13.48 8.90
CA SER A 128 -10.57 -13.57 10.37
C SER A 128 -9.17 -13.55 10.98
N ARG A 129 -8.26 -14.37 10.47
CA ARG A 129 -6.87 -14.42 10.96
C ARG A 129 -6.10 -13.14 10.67
N LEU A 130 -6.37 -12.49 9.54
CA LEU A 130 -5.76 -11.20 9.23
C LEU A 130 -6.22 -10.14 10.24
N GLN A 131 -7.51 -10.07 10.53
CA GLN A 131 -8.09 -9.14 11.51
C GLN A 131 -7.56 -9.40 12.92
N GLU A 132 -7.44 -10.67 13.33
CA GLU A 132 -6.79 -11.06 14.60
C GLU A 132 -5.36 -10.52 14.64
N GLY A 133 -4.58 -10.72 13.57
CA GLY A 133 -3.22 -10.21 13.47
C GLY A 133 -3.14 -8.68 13.42
N GLU A 134 -4.11 -7.97 12.83
CA GLU A 134 -4.19 -6.50 12.87
C GLU A 134 -4.51 -5.98 14.27
N ALA A 135 -5.40 -6.67 15.00
CA ALA A 135 -5.78 -6.30 16.36
C ALA A 135 -4.60 -6.38 17.36
N GLU A 136 -3.58 -7.22 17.10
CA GLU A 136 -2.36 -7.26 17.92
C GLU A 136 -1.53 -5.95 17.87
N PHE A 137 -1.71 -5.15 16.82
CA PHE A 137 -1.05 -3.85 16.65
C PHE A 137 -1.93 -2.67 17.05
N ALA A 138 -3.18 -2.93 17.43
CA ALA A 138 -4.05 -1.92 17.97
C ALA A 138 -3.46 -1.37 19.27
N PRO A 139 -3.50 -0.04 19.50
CA PRO A 139 -3.18 0.49 20.81
C PRO A 139 -4.11 -0.18 21.83
N ALA A 140 -3.56 -0.68 22.93
CA ALA A 140 -4.35 -1.32 23.98
C ALA A 140 -5.46 -0.35 24.41
N ARG A 141 -6.72 -0.71 24.14
CA ARG A 141 -7.90 0.03 24.58
C ARG A 141 -7.73 0.18 26.09
N ALA A 142 -7.54 1.41 26.58
CA ALA A 142 -7.41 1.65 28.01
C ALA A 142 -8.64 0.99 28.67
N PRO A 143 -8.47 0.16 29.71
CA PRO A 143 -9.63 -0.46 30.35
C PRO A 143 -10.55 0.68 30.76
N ALA A 144 -11.77 0.67 30.23
CA ALA A 144 -12.83 1.55 30.71
C ALA A 144 -12.81 1.42 32.23
N GLY A 145 -12.52 2.54 32.91
CA GLY A 145 -12.27 2.53 34.33
C GLY A 145 -13.42 1.84 35.03
N ASP A 146 -13.14 0.67 35.60
CA ASP A 146 -13.95 0.10 36.67
C ASP A 146 -13.97 1.18 37.76
N ALA A 147 -15.08 1.91 37.83
CA ALA A 147 -15.40 2.76 38.95
C ALA A 147 -15.58 1.86 40.17
N MET A 148 -14.46 1.52 40.79
CA MET A 148 -14.41 1.14 42.20
C MET A 148 -14.80 2.38 42.99
N GLU A 149 -16.06 2.48 43.39
CA GLU A 149 -16.46 3.38 44.48
C GLU A 149 -16.93 2.55 45.67
N GLU A 150 -16.37 2.91 46.81
CA GLU A 150 -16.23 2.16 48.03
C GLU A 150 -17.54 1.82 48.74
N ASP A 151 -17.55 0.63 49.31
CA ASP A 151 -18.49 0.16 50.32
C ASP A 151 -18.32 0.98 51.62
N ALA A 152 -19.29 1.83 51.95
CA ALA A 152 -19.38 2.50 53.25
C ALA A 152 -20.81 2.42 53.81
N ALA A 153 -20.94 1.60 54.85
CA ALA A 153 -22.17 1.31 55.58
C ALA A 153 -22.79 2.53 56.28
N GLY A 154 -24.12 2.65 56.22
CA GLY A 154 -24.93 3.59 57.02
C GLY A 154 -26.40 3.14 57.11
N SER A 155 -26.87 2.91 58.34
CA SER A 155 -28.13 2.26 58.73
C SER A 155 -29.44 3.05 58.55
N ALA A 156 -30.53 2.27 58.37
CA ALA A 156 -31.86 2.37 59.01
C ALA A 156 -33.12 2.86 58.21
N SER A 157 -33.96 1.87 57.89
CA SER A 157 -35.40 1.75 58.22
C SER A 157 -36.50 2.47 57.39
N GLY A 158 -37.44 1.68 56.83
CA GLY A 158 -38.87 2.06 56.77
C GLY A 158 -39.68 1.73 55.50
N ASN A 159 -40.47 0.63 55.56
CA ASN A 159 -41.79 0.34 54.95
C ASN A 159 -42.08 0.40 53.41
N THR A 160 -42.63 -0.73 52.94
CA THR A 160 -43.45 -1.06 51.73
C THR A 160 -44.73 -0.20 51.53
N PRO A 161 -45.56 -0.30 50.43
CA PRO A 161 -45.45 -1.02 49.13
C PRO A 161 -45.93 -0.21 47.86
N ALA A 162 -45.87 -0.84 46.67
CA ALA A 162 -46.42 -0.45 45.33
C ALA A 162 -47.97 -0.20 45.31
N PRO A 163 -48.69 0.23 44.21
CA PRO A 163 -48.44 0.10 42.74
C PRO A 163 -49.03 1.23 41.82
N THR A 164 -49.24 0.91 40.52
CA THR A 164 -49.98 1.55 39.37
C THR A 164 -49.08 2.26 38.34
N ALA A 165 -48.91 1.82 37.08
CA ALA A 165 -49.80 1.42 35.96
C ALA A 165 -49.97 2.57 34.93
N ASP A 166 -49.88 2.16 33.65
CA ASP A 166 -50.11 2.87 32.37
C ASP A 166 -49.08 3.93 31.93
N ASP A 167 -48.80 4.17 30.66
CA ASP A 167 -48.79 3.45 29.37
C ASP A 167 -48.23 4.50 28.36
N ASP A 168 -47.91 4.08 27.13
CA ASP A 168 -47.64 4.91 25.94
C ASP A 168 -46.25 5.55 25.71
N ALA A 169 -45.43 4.78 24.99
CA ALA A 169 -44.99 5.01 23.61
C ALA A 169 -44.40 6.37 23.16
N MET A 170 -43.23 6.25 22.49
CA MET A 170 -42.66 6.98 21.32
C MET A 170 -41.16 7.22 21.58
N ASN A 171 -40.30 6.29 21.19
CA ASN A 171 -39.56 6.33 19.92
C ASN A 171 -38.73 7.61 19.73
N ALA A 172 -37.47 7.53 20.14
CA ALA A 172 -36.36 8.09 19.39
C ALA A 172 -35.29 7.00 19.39
N ASP A 173 -35.23 6.25 18.29
CA ASP A 173 -34.02 5.55 17.85
C ASP A 173 -32.87 6.56 17.95
N ASP A 174 -32.09 6.39 19.01
CA ASP A 174 -30.73 6.88 19.08
C ASP A 174 -29.88 5.69 18.60
N ASP A 175 -30.02 5.36 17.31
CA ASP A 175 -28.96 4.67 16.57
C ASP A 175 -27.84 5.70 16.39
N ASP A 176 -27.18 6.02 17.51
CA ASP A 176 -25.78 6.37 17.50
C ASP A 176 -25.06 5.09 17.04
N ASP A 177 -25.04 4.91 15.71
CA ASP A 177 -23.96 4.23 15.01
C ASP A 177 -22.68 5.02 15.35
N GLU A 178 -22.21 4.86 16.59
CA GLU A 178 -20.80 4.94 16.88
C GLU A 178 -20.18 3.89 15.97
N GLU A 179 -19.80 4.31 14.77
CA GLU A 179 -18.75 3.68 14.00
C GLU A 179 -17.60 3.55 14.99
N ASP A 180 -17.52 2.41 15.68
CA ASP A 180 -16.38 1.98 16.47
C ASP A 180 -15.23 2.08 15.48
N GLU A 181 -14.56 3.23 15.49
CA GLU A 181 -13.39 3.55 14.69
C GLU A 181 -12.37 2.52 15.14
N GLY A 182 -12.47 1.35 14.53
CA GLY A 182 -11.65 0.21 14.82
C GLY A 182 -10.20 0.64 14.67
N PRO A 183 -9.29 -0.04 15.36
CA PRO A 183 -7.88 0.30 15.27
C PRO A 183 -7.45 0.40 13.80
N PRO A 184 -6.59 1.38 13.47
CA PRO A 184 -6.25 1.66 12.08
C PRO A 184 -5.73 0.40 11.40
N ALA A 185 -6.44 -0.03 10.35
CA ALA A 185 -6.12 -1.26 9.64
C ALA A 185 -4.70 -1.18 9.05
N ILE A 186 -3.93 -2.27 9.14
CA ILE A 186 -2.62 -2.37 8.50
C ILE A 186 -2.79 -2.54 6.98
N PHE A 187 -3.88 -3.19 6.56
CA PHE A 187 -4.21 -3.43 5.17
C PHE A 187 -5.53 -2.78 4.75
N SER A 188 -5.50 -2.08 3.62
CA SER A 188 -6.71 -1.92 2.82
C SER A 188 -6.97 -3.20 2.03
N VAL A 189 -8.20 -3.70 2.07
CA VAL A 189 -8.58 -4.95 1.39
C VAL A 189 -9.47 -4.65 0.20
N ILE A 190 -9.03 -5.08 -0.98
CA ILE A 190 -9.81 -5.04 -2.22
C ILE A 190 -10.45 -6.42 -2.43
N ASP A 191 -11.74 -6.51 -2.06
CA ASP A 191 -12.62 -7.63 -2.40
C ASP A 191 -13.74 -7.11 -3.33
N PRO A 192 -13.58 -7.23 -4.66
CA PRO A 192 -14.48 -6.61 -5.62
C PRO A 192 -15.87 -7.25 -5.62
N SER A 193 -16.87 -6.42 -5.90
CA SER A 193 -18.25 -6.84 -6.12
C SER A 193 -18.31 -7.91 -7.23
N PRO A 194 -19.31 -8.82 -7.24
CA PRO A 194 -19.42 -9.84 -8.28
C PRO A 194 -19.38 -9.30 -9.72
N ALA A 195 -19.88 -8.08 -9.95
CA ALA A 195 -19.84 -7.43 -11.26
C ALA A 195 -18.41 -7.02 -11.68
N ASP A 196 -17.57 -6.66 -10.71
CA ASP A 196 -16.20 -6.18 -10.95
C ASP A 196 -15.16 -7.31 -10.91
N ARG A 197 -15.49 -8.47 -10.31
CA ARG A 197 -14.59 -9.64 -10.21
C ARG A 197 -13.84 -9.99 -11.50
N PRO A 198 -14.44 -9.94 -12.71
CA PRO A 198 -13.70 -10.25 -13.94
C PRO A 198 -12.44 -9.40 -14.16
N ARG A 199 -12.42 -8.15 -13.68
CA ARG A 199 -11.25 -7.26 -13.76
C ARG A 199 -10.10 -7.71 -12.84
N TRP A 200 -10.42 -8.37 -11.74
CA TRP A 200 -9.47 -8.73 -10.67
C TRP A 200 -9.11 -10.21 -10.65
N THR A 201 -9.89 -11.04 -11.32
CA THR A 201 -9.70 -12.49 -11.34
C THR A 201 -8.38 -12.86 -11.99
N GLY A 202 -7.55 -13.59 -11.24
CA GLY A 202 -6.32 -14.15 -11.73
C GLY A 202 -5.29 -13.11 -12.20
N LEU A 203 -5.30 -11.88 -11.66
CA LEU A 203 -4.27 -10.88 -11.97
C LEU A 203 -2.86 -11.44 -11.71
N SER A 204 -1.94 -11.14 -12.61
CA SER A 204 -0.50 -11.34 -12.37
C SER A 204 0.00 -10.29 -11.36
N ASN A 205 1.17 -10.53 -10.79
CA ASN A 205 1.82 -9.55 -9.93
C ASN A 205 2.05 -8.21 -10.67
N LEU A 206 2.51 -8.26 -11.92
CA LEU A 206 2.76 -7.06 -12.72
C LEU A 206 1.47 -6.30 -13.02
N ALA A 207 0.39 -7.00 -13.37
CA ALA A 207 -0.91 -6.38 -13.63
C ALA A 207 -1.46 -5.68 -12.38
N ALA A 208 -1.29 -6.29 -11.20
CA ALA A 208 -1.69 -5.67 -9.94
C ALA A 208 -0.89 -4.39 -9.64
N LEU A 209 0.44 -4.41 -9.85
CA LEU A 209 1.28 -3.21 -9.71
C LEU A 209 0.86 -2.10 -10.69
N ARG A 210 0.62 -2.43 -11.96
CA ARG A 210 0.14 -1.48 -12.97
C ARG A 210 -1.22 -0.87 -12.62
N LEU A 211 -2.04 -1.62 -11.91
CA LEU A 211 -3.36 -1.17 -11.47
C LEU A 211 -3.32 -0.34 -10.19
N LEU A 212 -2.36 -0.52 -9.29
CA LEU A 212 -2.40 0.10 -7.97
C LEU A 212 -1.24 1.06 -7.69
N ASN A 213 -0.19 1.04 -8.52
CA ASN A 213 1.04 1.79 -8.31
C ASN A 213 1.43 2.59 -9.55
N ASP A 214 2.07 3.72 -9.31
CA ASP A 214 2.60 4.55 -10.37
C ASP A 214 3.87 3.93 -10.94
N VAL A 215 3.91 3.77 -12.26
CA VAL A 215 5.10 3.29 -12.95
C VAL A 215 6.19 4.37 -12.94
N ASP A 216 7.41 3.90 -12.81
CA ASP A 216 8.64 4.68 -12.91
C ASP A 216 9.75 3.84 -13.52
N VAL A 217 10.90 4.46 -13.77
CA VAL A 217 12.12 3.78 -14.25
C VAL A 217 13.30 4.14 -13.37
N ARG A 218 14.26 3.22 -13.30
CA ARG A 218 15.54 3.47 -12.65
C ARG A 218 16.67 2.79 -13.40
N ARG A 219 17.90 3.11 -13.01
CA ARG A 219 19.07 2.36 -13.49
C ARG A 219 18.99 0.93 -12.97
N ALA A 220 19.14 -0.03 -13.89
CA ALA A 220 19.24 -1.43 -13.50
C ALA A 220 20.47 -1.62 -12.61
N PRO A 221 20.40 -2.46 -11.55
CA PRO A 221 21.56 -2.83 -10.76
C PRO A 221 22.71 -3.30 -11.66
N ARG A 222 23.95 -3.03 -11.27
CA ARG A 222 25.09 -3.48 -12.07
C ARG A 222 25.34 -4.98 -11.82
N PRO A 223 25.58 -5.78 -12.86
CA PRO A 223 26.02 -7.15 -12.68
C PRO A 223 27.38 -7.18 -11.97
N ASP A 224 27.62 -8.21 -11.17
CA ASP A 224 28.91 -8.44 -10.53
C ASP A 224 30.04 -8.53 -11.56
N PRO A 225 31.27 -8.14 -11.22
CA PRO A 225 32.40 -8.23 -12.13
C PRO A 225 32.56 -9.64 -12.71
N GLY A 226 32.51 -9.76 -14.03
CA GLY A 226 32.62 -11.04 -14.75
C GLY A 226 31.29 -11.78 -14.96
N ALA A 227 30.20 -11.35 -14.33
CA ALA A 227 28.87 -11.87 -14.61
C ALA A 227 28.36 -11.37 -15.97
N LYS A 228 27.69 -12.26 -16.71
CA LYS A 228 27.03 -11.90 -17.97
C LYS A 228 25.68 -11.25 -17.67
N ARG A 229 25.33 -10.25 -18.47
CA ARG A 229 23.97 -9.69 -18.44
C ARG A 229 22.94 -10.74 -18.84
N ILE A 230 21.78 -10.69 -18.20
CA ILE A 230 20.66 -11.60 -18.47
C ILE A 230 20.18 -11.43 -19.91
N ARG A 231 19.88 -12.55 -20.57
CA ARG A 231 19.36 -12.60 -21.94
C ARG A 231 18.18 -13.57 -22.03
N PRO A 232 17.11 -13.22 -22.78
CA PRO A 232 16.90 -11.95 -23.48
C PRO A 232 16.74 -10.76 -22.52
N PRO A 233 17.04 -9.51 -22.96
CA PRO A 233 16.82 -8.32 -22.14
C PRO A 233 15.34 -8.17 -21.82
N ASN A 234 15.02 -7.73 -20.60
CA ASN A 234 13.64 -7.54 -20.17
C ASN A 234 13.57 -6.33 -19.24
N ARG A 235 12.57 -5.46 -19.44
CA ARG A 235 12.41 -4.21 -18.69
C ARG A 235 12.22 -4.42 -17.19
N LEU A 236 11.74 -5.58 -16.74
CA LEU A 236 11.61 -5.86 -15.31
C LEU A 236 12.95 -6.17 -14.62
N VAL A 237 14.03 -6.45 -15.37
CA VAL A 237 15.34 -6.82 -14.83
C VAL A 237 16.41 -5.85 -15.30
N ASP A 238 16.64 -5.81 -16.61
CA ASP A 238 17.67 -5.02 -17.26
C ASP A 238 17.36 -4.97 -18.76
N HIS A 239 16.97 -3.79 -19.24
CA HIS A 239 16.84 -3.47 -20.64
C HIS A 239 17.59 -2.18 -20.93
N ASP A 240 18.69 -2.26 -21.67
CA ASP A 240 19.61 -1.14 -21.95
C ASP A 240 20.16 -0.45 -20.68
N GLY A 241 20.32 -1.20 -19.58
CA GLY A 241 20.75 -0.64 -18.29
C GLY A 241 19.66 0.11 -17.53
N TRP A 242 18.40 -0.05 -17.92
CA TRP A 242 17.22 0.51 -17.26
C TRP A 242 16.30 -0.60 -16.78
N GLN A 243 15.51 -0.29 -15.76
CA GLN A 243 14.53 -1.18 -15.17
C GLN A 243 13.22 -0.44 -14.89
N GLU A 244 12.09 -1.06 -15.21
CA GLU A 244 10.74 -0.64 -14.83
C GLU A 244 10.51 -0.95 -13.35
N VAL A 245 10.05 0.05 -12.60
CA VAL A 245 9.76 -0.04 -11.16
C VAL A 245 8.44 0.65 -10.85
N TYR A 246 7.94 0.44 -9.64
CA TYR A 246 6.66 0.96 -9.20
C TYR A 246 6.79 1.70 -7.87
N ALA A 247 5.99 2.76 -7.71
CA ALA A 247 5.91 3.57 -6.50
C ALA A 247 4.47 3.58 -5.95
N GLY A 248 4.33 3.58 -4.63
CA GLY A 248 3.05 3.54 -3.91
C GLY A 248 3.04 2.47 -2.82
N LYS A 249 1.85 2.13 -2.31
CA LYS A 249 1.72 1.12 -1.24
C LYS A 249 2.13 -0.27 -1.68
N THR A 250 2.56 -1.07 -0.71
CA THR A 250 2.94 -2.47 -0.93
C THR A 250 1.71 -3.30 -1.31
N VAL A 251 1.81 -4.09 -2.37
CA VAL A 251 0.72 -4.92 -2.87
C VAL A 251 0.90 -6.38 -2.46
N TRP A 252 -0.18 -6.95 -1.93
CA TRP A 252 -0.31 -8.34 -1.53
C TRP A 252 -1.44 -8.99 -2.30
N ILE A 253 -1.23 -10.22 -2.75
CA ILE A 253 -2.22 -10.93 -3.57
C ILE A 253 -2.66 -12.21 -2.88
N TYR A 254 -3.98 -12.31 -2.68
CA TYR A 254 -4.67 -13.55 -2.36
C TYR A 254 -5.11 -14.23 -3.66
N ASP A 255 -4.65 -15.45 -3.89
CA ASP A 255 -4.84 -16.20 -5.12
C ASP A 255 -5.40 -17.62 -4.87
N ALA A 256 -5.54 -18.41 -5.93
CA ALA A 256 -6.11 -19.76 -5.83
C ALA A 256 -5.37 -20.66 -4.82
N ARG A 257 -4.05 -20.49 -4.71
CA ARG A 257 -3.22 -21.26 -3.78
C ARG A 257 -3.38 -20.78 -2.33
N SER A 258 -3.68 -19.50 -2.11
CA SER A 258 -4.02 -18.95 -0.79
C SER A 258 -5.19 -19.67 -0.12
N ASN A 259 -6.14 -20.21 -0.92
CA ASN A 259 -7.24 -21.01 -0.39
C ASN A 259 -6.76 -22.26 0.37
N ALA A 260 -5.64 -22.85 -0.06
CA ALA A 260 -5.12 -24.10 0.49
C ALA A 260 -4.08 -23.85 1.59
N ASP A 261 -3.15 -22.91 1.38
CA ASP A 261 -2.02 -22.71 2.28
C ASP A 261 -2.15 -21.51 3.21
N GLN A 262 -3.22 -20.71 3.07
CA GLN A 262 -3.46 -19.49 3.84
C GLN A 262 -2.27 -18.51 3.79
N CYS A 263 -1.58 -18.50 2.65
CA CYS A 263 -0.49 -17.58 2.36
C CYS A 263 -0.91 -16.58 1.29
N VAL A 264 -0.36 -15.37 1.34
CA VAL A 264 -0.50 -14.35 0.30
C VAL A 264 0.84 -14.08 -0.35
N ARG A 265 0.82 -13.67 -1.63
CA ARG A 265 2.03 -13.25 -2.34
C ARG A 265 2.31 -11.79 -2.02
N LEU A 266 3.49 -11.50 -1.51
CA LEU A 266 4.04 -10.14 -1.43
C LEU A 266 4.75 -9.82 -2.74
N VAL A 267 4.32 -8.75 -3.41
CA VAL A 267 4.82 -8.34 -4.72
C VAL A 267 5.94 -7.29 -4.57
N GLY A 268 7.10 -7.55 -5.18
CA GLY A 268 8.22 -6.62 -5.20
C GLY A 268 8.01 -5.48 -6.20
N GLN A 269 7.92 -4.25 -5.71
CA GLN A 269 7.75 -3.04 -6.54
C GLN A 269 9.06 -2.60 -7.23
N GLN A 270 10.20 -3.03 -6.66
CA GLN A 270 11.53 -2.77 -7.16
C GLN A 270 12.37 -4.03 -6.98
N SER A 271 13.39 -4.20 -7.80
CA SER A 271 14.31 -5.31 -7.65
C SER A 271 15.40 -5.01 -6.60
N GLY A 272 15.98 -6.05 -6.02
CA GLY A 272 17.17 -5.95 -5.17
C GLY A 272 18.46 -6.05 -6.00
N PRO A 273 19.38 -6.98 -5.67
CA PRO A 273 20.62 -7.17 -6.44
C PRO A 273 20.34 -7.59 -7.90
N TYR A 274 21.37 -7.46 -8.75
CA TYR A 274 21.24 -7.82 -10.17
C TYR A 274 20.72 -9.26 -10.35
N GLY A 275 19.70 -9.41 -11.19
CA GLY A 275 19.05 -10.68 -11.47
C GLY A 275 17.69 -10.88 -10.81
N THR A 276 17.35 -10.09 -9.80
CA THR A 276 15.96 -9.94 -9.35
C THR A 276 15.14 -9.16 -10.38
N ALA A 277 13.85 -9.46 -10.49
CA ALA A 277 12.91 -8.74 -11.35
C ALA A 277 11.91 -7.93 -10.53
N THR A 278 11.50 -6.78 -11.05
CA THR A 278 10.27 -6.13 -10.61
C THR A 278 9.09 -7.09 -10.79
N ALA A 279 8.13 -7.06 -9.86
CA ALA A 279 7.01 -8.00 -9.75
C ALA A 279 7.39 -9.44 -9.35
N ASP A 280 8.65 -9.73 -9.02
CA ASP A 280 8.98 -10.95 -8.29
C ASP A 280 8.21 -11.00 -6.97
N SER A 281 7.82 -12.19 -6.54
CA SER A 281 7.03 -12.38 -5.33
C SER A 281 7.48 -13.55 -4.49
N TRP A 282 7.22 -13.45 -3.19
CA TRP A 282 7.34 -14.53 -2.22
C TRP A 282 6.03 -14.70 -1.46
N ARG A 283 5.82 -15.88 -0.86
CA ARG A 283 4.61 -16.17 -0.09
C ARG A 283 4.85 -16.05 1.40
N ALA A 284 3.95 -15.36 2.09
CA ALA A 284 3.93 -15.28 3.54
C ALA A 284 2.59 -15.80 4.07
N ARG A 285 2.64 -16.55 5.19
CA ARG A 285 1.43 -17.01 5.90
C ARG A 285 0.74 -15.83 6.56
N VAL A 286 -0.60 -15.85 6.56
CA VAL A 286 -1.44 -14.80 7.17
C VAL A 286 -0.99 -14.40 8.58
N SER A 287 -0.53 -15.36 9.40
CA SER A 287 -0.08 -15.12 10.77
C SER A 287 1.16 -14.23 10.93
N HIS A 288 1.88 -13.91 9.85
CA HIS A 288 3.07 -13.05 9.88
C HIS A 288 2.92 -11.80 9.00
N VAL A 289 1.82 -11.68 8.24
CA VAL A 289 1.67 -10.67 7.19
C VAL A 289 1.58 -9.25 7.78
N CYS A 290 0.94 -9.09 8.95
CA CYS A 290 0.87 -7.81 9.66
C CYS A 290 2.25 -7.32 10.12
N GLU A 291 3.00 -8.17 10.82
CA GLU A 291 4.37 -7.85 11.26
C GLU A 291 5.27 -7.49 10.07
N LEU A 292 5.22 -8.29 9.00
CA LEU A 292 5.99 -8.03 7.79
C LEU A 292 5.64 -6.68 7.17
N GLN A 293 4.36 -6.34 7.06
CA GLN A 293 3.94 -5.07 6.46
C GLN A 293 4.39 -3.86 7.30
N VAL A 294 4.31 -3.95 8.63
CA VAL A 294 4.80 -2.87 9.51
C VAL A 294 6.32 -2.73 9.39
N ASN A 295 7.06 -3.83 9.38
CA ASN A 295 8.53 -3.81 9.23
C ASN A 295 8.98 -3.26 7.87
N LEU A 296 8.21 -3.54 6.80
CA LEU A 296 8.44 -2.98 5.47
C LEU A 296 8.14 -1.49 5.41
N ALA A 297 7.03 -1.05 6.00
CA ALA A 297 6.61 0.36 5.99
C ALA A 297 7.54 1.25 6.81
N THR A 298 8.07 0.75 7.92
CA THR A 298 9.04 1.48 8.78
C THR A 298 10.46 1.48 8.21
N GLY A 299 10.71 0.72 7.13
CA GLY A 299 12.06 0.54 6.57
C GLY A 299 12.99 -0.29 7.46
N ALA A 300 12.49 -0.90 8.54
CA ALA A 300 13.25 -1.81 9.39
C ALA A 300 13.66 -3.09 8.65
N MET A 301 12.89 -3.46 7.63
CA MET A 301 13.18 -4.56 6.72
C MET A 301 13.06 -4.09 5.26
N THR A 302 13.95 -4.59 4.42
CA THR A 302 13.81 -4.49 2.95
C THR A 302 13.61 -5.88 2.38
N ILE A 303 12.85 -5.99 1.30
CA ILE A 303 12.70 -7.25 0.58
C ILE A 303 13.97 -7.47 -0.25
N ASP A 304 14.89 -8.26 0.27
CA ASP A 304 15.92 -8.89 -0.55
C ASP A 304 15.47 -10.31 -0.85
N PHE A 305 15.20 -10.63 -2.12
CA PHE A 305 14.83 -12.00 -2.49
C PHE A 305 16.05 -12.96 -2.46
N GLY A 306 17.02 -12.70 -1.57
CA GLY A 306 18.18 -13.51 -1.26
C GLY A 306 19.16 -13.78 -2.40
N GLY A 307 18.94 -13.21 -3.60
CA GLY A 307 19.71 -13.52 -4.82
C GLY A 307 19.69 -14.98 -5.26
N LEU A 308 18.96 -15.85 -4.54
CA LEU A 308 18.94 -17.29 -4.67
C LEU A 308 17.51 -17.72 -4.99
N ASP A 309 17.07 -17.63 -6.26
CA ASP A 309 15.90 -18.28 -6.87
C ASP A 309 14.71 -18.66 -5.95
N ARG A 310 14.32 -17.80 -5.00
CA ARG A 310 13.25 -18.06 -4.01
C ARG A 310 11.95 -17.33 -4.34
N TRP A 311 11.93 -16.63 -5.46
CA TRP A 311 10.72 -16.05 -6.04
C TRP A 311 9.88 -17.13 -6.73
N ASP A 312 8.58 -16.86 -6.81
CA ASP A 312 7.64 -17.70 -7.57
C ASP A 312 8.00 -17.67 -9.06
N TYR A 313 8.66 -18.74 -9.54
CA TYR A 313 9.19 -18.81 -10.91
C TYR A 313 8.09 -18.75 -11.97
N GLU A 314 6.95 -19.38 -11.72
CA GLU A 314 5.83 -19.39 -12.67
C GLU A 314 5.27 -17.97 -12.85
N GLU A 315 5.05 -17.25 -11.74
CA GLU A 315 4.63 -15.85 -11.80
C GLU A 315 5.71 -14.95 -12.42
N ARG A 316 7.00 -15.19 -12.16
CA ARG A 316 8.08 -14.43 -12.80
C ARG A 316 8.07 -14.57 -14.32
N VAL A 317 7.95 -15.78 -14.84
CA VAL A 317 7.86 -16.02 -16.29
C VAL A 317 6.64 -15.29 -16.86
N ARG A 318 5.49 -15.41 -16.20
CA ARG A 318 4.26 -14.71 -16.58
C ARG A 318 4.42 -13.19 -16.62
N ASN A 319 5.04 -12.60 -15.59
CA ASN A 319 5.32 -11.16 -15.52
C ASN A 319 6.26 -10.72 -16.64
N MET A 320 7.31 -11.50 -16.92
CA MET A 320 8.25 -11.20 -18.00
C MET A 320 7.58 -11.20 -19.37
N GLU A 321 6.69 -12.16 -19.64
CA GLU A 321 5.91 -12.22 -20.88
C GLU A 321 4.93 -11.05 -20.99
N GLU A 322 4.26 -10.71 -19.90
CA GLU A 322 3.32 -9.58 -19.85
C GLU A 322 4.04 -8.24 -20.03
N ALA A 323 5.24 -8.09 -19.48
CA ALA A 323 6.07 -6.91 -19.67
C ALA A 323 6.48 -6.72 -21.14
N MET A 324 6.50 -7.76 -21.97
CA MET A 324 6.82 -7.59 -23.39
C MET A 324 5.61 -7.15 -24.22
N ARG A 325 4.41 -7.08 -23.63
CA ARG A 325 3.20 -6.58 -24.29
C ARG A 325 3.02 -5.08 -23.99
N PRO A 326 2.51 -4.29 -24.94
CA PRO A 326 2.07 -2.92 -24.65
C PRO A 326 1.00 -2.91 -23.55
N ALA A 327 1.02 -1.92 -22.68
CA ALA A 327 -0.02 -1.69 -21.68
C ALA A 327 -1.33 -1.28 -22.39
N ASN A 328 -2.40 -2.04 -22.14
CA ASN A 328 -3.73 -1.79 -22.68
C ASN A 328 -4.60 -0.94 -21.75
#